data_AF-A0A2N3F3Z1-F1
#
_entry.id   AF-A0A2N3F3Z1-F1
#
_cell.length_a   1.000
_cell.length_b   1.000
_cell.length_c   1.000
_cell.angle_alpha   90.00
_cell.angle_beta   90.00
_cell.angle_gamma   90.00
#
_symmetry.space_group_name_H-M   'P 1'
#
loop_
_entity.id
_entity.type
_entity.pdbx_description
1 polymer ?
#
loop_
_entity_poly.entity_id
_entity_poly.type
_entity_poly.pdbx_seq_one_letter_code
_entity_poly.pdbx_strand_id
1 'polypeptide(L)'
;MMRSCCSLPTGSTSSSWAPDRYLAASQKKGPHVKQLKIAIALVLLGGVLTTAAFFMAFYTAEVQTFGTVTLDKTVDTAFGIAPQELQPPQGQGVAYERPWFSQKIFYFHVPVAEASFLVLIIAAVFSVIFLIKRRAADDTKARVAMETALIFVILTMITGVLWTRASWGVWWEWEPRLTTYFIMMLMMIAYFVLRNSIEEDERRGVYAAVFAVLAAVNAPISFLITRIIPSNHPVVFKSGMASSNLLPFIIGQLGMLALGYGIYVARMSEERLRERVELAKEALEG
;
A
#
# COMPACT_ATOMS: atom_id res chain seq x y z
N MET A 1 -38.74 65.54 14.46
CA MET A 1 -38.91 64.44 15.45
C MET A 1 -39.84 63.40 14.81
N MET A 2 -39.38 62.29 14.22
CA MET A 2 -38.76 61.07 14.77
C MET A 2 -39.80 59.93 14.88
N ARG A 3 -39.39 58.74 14.38
CA ARG A 3 -39.99 57.37 14.47
C ARG A 3 -40.83 56.95 13.25
N SER A 4 -40.71 55.75 12.70
CA SER A 4 -39.69 54.69 12.79
C SER A 4 -40.03 53.70 11.67
N CYS A 5 -39.07 53.41 10.79
CA CYS A 5 -39.20 52.43 9.72
C CYS A 5 -38.93 51.04 10.31
N CYS A 6 -39.85 50.09 10.13
CA CYS A 6 -39.62 48.69 10.39
C CYS A 6 -39.25 48.05 9.05
N SER A 7 -37.98 47.71 8.85
CA SER A 7 -37.55 46.84 7.76
C SER A 7 -36.53 45.84 8.31
N LEU A 8 -36.80 44.57 8.02
CA LEU A 8 -36.03 43.40 8.45
C LEU A 8 -34.63 43.42 7.81
N PRO A 9 -33.58 42.98 8.52
CA PRO A 9 -32.28 42.77 7.89
C PRO A 9 -32.30 41.45 7.12
N THR A 10 -32.28 41.51 5.78
CA THR A 10 -31.92 40.38 4.93
C THR A 10 -30.40 40.17 5.00
N GLY A 11 -29.97 39.45 6.03
CA GLY A 11 -28.60 38.95 6.12
C GLY A 11 -28.36 37.87 5.06
N SER A 12 -27.83 38.25 3.90
CA SER A 12 -27.22 37.28 2.98
C SER A 12 -25.93 36.76 3.62
N THR A 13 -25.95 35.49 4.00
CA THR A 13 -24.75 34.73 4.36
C THR A 13 -23.88 34.60 3.11
N SER A 14 -22.90 35.48 2.95
CA SER A 14 -21.80 35.20 2.02
C SER A 14 -21.02 34.04 2.61
N SER A 15 -21.14 32.88 1.97
CA SER A 15 -20.23 31.77 2.17
C SER A 15 -18.82 32.28 1.89
N SER A 16 -17.87 32.01 2.79
CA SER A 16 -16.47 32.42 2.67
C SER A 16 -15.69 31.64 1.60
N TRP A 17 -16.40 31.04 0.64
CA TRP A 17 -15.86 30.45 -0.58
C TRP A 17 -15.59 31.55 -1.61
N ALA A 18 -14.54 32.34 -1.40
CA ALA A 18 -14.12 33.37 -2.34
C ALA A 18 -13.31 32.74 -3.51
N PRO A 19 -13.78 32.82 -4.79
CA PRO A 19 -13.07 32.29 -5.96
C PRO A 19 -11.86 33.14 -6.38
N ASP A 20 -11.80 34.40 -5.95
CA ASP A 20 -10.96 35.42 -6.57
C ASP A 20 -9.45 35.25 -6.35
N ARG A 21 -9.04 34.43 -5.39
CA ARG A 21 -7.60 34.12 -5.16
C ARG A 21 -7.04 33.08 -6.13
N TYR A 22 -7.89 32.34 -6.86
CA TYR A 22 -7.46 31.25 -7.73
C TYR A 22 -7.10 31.68 -9.15
N LEU A 23 -7.75 32.73 -9.68
CA LEU A 23 -7.50 33.22 -11.04
C LEU A 23 -6.08 33.79 -11.22
N ALA A 24 -5.51 34.42 -10.19
CA ALA A 24 -4.12 34.90 -10.24
C ALA A 24 -3.06 33.76 -10.19
N ALA A 25 -3.44 32.55 -9.76
CA ALA A 25 -2.55 31.40 -9.66
C ALA A 25 -2.49 30.56 -10.96
N SER A 26 -3.42 30.76 -11.89
CA SER A 26 -3.53 29.94 -13.12
C SER A 26 -2.41 30.21 -14.13
N GLN A 27 -1.76 31.38 -14.07
CA GLN A 27 -0.71 31.77 -15.03
C GLN A 27 0.70 31.23 -14.74
N LYS A 28 1.00 30.66 -13.56
CA LYS A 28 2.33 30.09 -13.28
C LYS A 28 2.45 28.66 -13.79
N LYS A 29 3.06 28.48 -14.97
CA LYS A 29 3.47 27.19 -15.59
C LYS A 29 4.46 26.33 -14.76
N GLY A 30 4.77 26.68 -13.51
CA GLY A 30 5.94 26.20 -12.77
C GLY A 30 5.79 24.95 -11.88
N PRO A 31 4.76 24.81 -11.02
CA PRO A 31 4.78 23.77 -9.99
C PRO A 31 4.32 22.38 -10.45
N HIS A 32 3.26 22.28 -11.27
CA HIS A 32 2.61 20.99 -11.56
C HIS A 32 3.42 20.14 -12.56
N VAL A 33 4.00 20.78 -13.58
CA VAL A 33 4.89 20.09 -14.53
C VAL A 33 6.14 19.55 -13.82
N LYS A 34 6.65 20.28 -12.81
CA LYS A 34 7.77 19.80 -11.98
C LYS A 34 7.38 18.56 -11.17
N GLN A 35 6.22 18.56 -10.52
CA GLN A 35 5.74 17.40 -9.76
C GLN A 35 5.49 16.18 -10.64
N LEU A 36 4.93 16.37 -11.83
CA LEU A 36 4.74 15.28 -12.80
C LEU A 36 6.07 14.70 -13.29
N LYS A 37 7.07 15.53 -13.58
CA LYS A 37 8.42 15.06 -13.94
C LYS A 37 9.08 14.26 -12.82
N ILE A 38 8.94 14.72 -11.57
CA ILE A 38 9.42 13.99 -10.39
C ILE A 38 8.71 12.64 -10.28
N ALA A 39 7.39 12.59 -10.45
CA ALA A 39 6.62 11.36 -10.42
C ALA A 39 7.09 10.35 -11.47
N ILE A 40 7.25 10.80 -12.72
CA ILE A 40 7.75 9.96 -13.82
C ILE A 40 9.15 9.43 -13.49
N ALA A 41 10.06 10.29 -13.02
CA ALA A 41 11.40 9.88 -12.64
C ALA A 41 11.40 8.84 -11.52
N LEU A 42 10.56 9.00 -10.50
CA LEU A 42 10.42 8.06 -9.38
C LEU A 42 9.83 6.71 -9.82
N VAL A 43 8.84 6.72 -10.71
CA VAL A 43 8.23 5.50 -11.25
C VAL A 43 9.25 4.73 -12.10
N LEU A 44 9.99 5.44 -12.99
CA LEU A 44 11.02 4.82 -13.81
C LEU A 44 12.17 4.27 -12.96
N LEU A 45 12.68 5.07 -12.02
CA LEU A 45 13.72 4.65 -11.10
C LEU A 45 13.26 3.46 -10.25
N GLY A 46 12.05 3.53 -9.70
CA GLY A 46 11.45 2.45 -8.90
C GLY A 46 11.30 1.16 -9.70
N GLY A 47 10.84 1.25 -10.95
CA GLY A 47 10.74 0.11 -11.86
C GLY A 47 12.11 -0.51 -12.20
N VAL A 48 13.12 0.32 -12.47
CA VAL A 48 14.48 -0.14 -12.74
C VAL A 48 15.08 -0.82 -11.50
N LEU A 49 14.95 -0.21 -10.32
CA LEU A 49 15.49 -0.75 -9.08
C LEU A 49 14.81 -2.06 -8.67
N THR A 50 13.48 -2.14 -8.77
CA THR A 50 12.75 -3.39 -8.46
C THR A 50 13.10 -4.52 -9.44
N THR A 51 13.26 -4.20 -10.73
CA THR A 51 13.68 -5.18 -11.74
C THR A 51 15.13 -5.65 -11.51
N ALA A 52 16.05 -4.72 -11.27
CA ALA A 52 17.44 -5.04 -10.96
C ALA A 52 17.55 -5.88 -9.69
N ALA A 53 16.81 -5.52 -8.64
CA ALA A 53 16.73 -6.28 -7.40
C ALA A 53 16.19 -7.69 -7.60
N PHE A 54 15.16 -7.86 -8.43
CA PHE A 54 14.60 -9.17 -8.74
C PHE A 54 15.63 -10.06 -9.44
N PHE A 55 16.31 -9.56 -10.48
CA PHE A 55 17.36 -10.34 -11.16
C PHE A 55 18.55 -10.61 -10.26
N MET A 56 18.97 -9.62 -9.48
CA MET A 56 20.03 -9.80 -8.49
C MET A 56 19.65 -10.90 -7.50
N ALA A 57 18.46 -10.82 -6.88
CA ALA A 57 17.95 -11.89 -6.04
C ALA A 57 17.89 -13.23 -6.80
N PHE A 58 17.45 -13.25 -8.04
CA PHE A 58 17.33 -14.47 -8.83
C PHE A 58 18.66 -15.20 -8.97
N TYR A 59 19.74 -14.49 -9.28
CA TYR A 59 21.06 -15.06 -9.53
C TYR A 59 21.97 -15.15 -8.31
N THR A 60 21.85 -14.24 -7.33
CA THR A 60 22.80 -14.13 -6.20
C THR A 60 22.21 -14.54 -4.87
N ALA A 61 20.88 -14.61 -4.73
CA ALA A 61 20.26 -15.00 -3.47
C ALA A 61 20.38 -16.51 -3.26
N GLU A 62 21.19 -16.89 -2.27
CA GLU A 62 21.32 -18.27 -1.79
C GLU A 62 20.00 -18.76 -1.20
N VAL A 63 19.71 -20.05 -1.38
CA VAL A 63 18.48 -20.66 -0.90
C VAL A 63 18.48 -20.63 0.64
N GLN A 64 17.43 -20.09 1.24
CA GLN A 64 17.33 -20.02 2.70
C GLN A 64 16.99 -21.40 3.28
N THR A 65 17.90 -21.94 4.08
CA THR A 65 17.71 -23.14 4.90
C THR A 65 17.04 -22.77 6.23
N PHE A 66 15.87 -23.33 6.52
CA PHE A 66 15.10 -23.02 7.74
C PHE A 66 15.24 -24.09 8.84
N GLY A 67 15.98 -25.17 8.62
CA GLY A 67 16.29 -26.16 9.64
C GLY A 67 16.66 -27.54 9.07
N THR A 68 17.08 -28.43 9.98
CA THR A 68 17.33 -29.86 9.71
C THR A 68 16.20 -30.68 10.32
N VAL A 69 15.49 -31.45 9.51
CA VAL A 69 14.45 -32.39 9.98
C VAL A 69 15.07 -33.78 10.06
N THR A 70 15.14 -34.37 11.26
CA THR A 70 15.43 -35.80 11.42
C THR A 70 14.23 -36.60 10.93
N LEU A 71 14.35 -37.23 9.77
CA LEU A 71 13.31 -38.11 9.24
C LEU A 71 13.31 -39.41 10.04
N ASP A 72 12.41 -39.54 11.03
CA ASP A 72 12.09 -40.85 11.66
C ASP A 72 11.04 -41.63 10.85
N LYS A 73 10.29 -40.93 9.98
CA LYS A 73 9.22 -41.45 9.11
C LYS A 73 9.19 -40.70 7.78
N THR A 74 8.64 -41.36 6.75
CA THR A 74 8.38 -40.78 5.43
C THR A 74 7.43 -39.59 5.56
N VAL A 75 7.93 -38.39 5.27
CA VAL A 75 7.13 -37.15 5.28
C VAL A 75 6.55 -36.92 3.90
N ASP A 76 5.23 -36.83 3.81
CA ASP A 76 4.51 -36.54 2.58
C ASP A 76 4.62 -35.04 2.27
N THR A 77 5.70 -34.63 1.60
CA THR A 77 5.88 -33.25 1.15
C THR A 77 5.30 -33.07 -0.26
N ALA A 78 4.63 -31.93 -0.48
CA ALA A 78 4.06 -31.54 -1.79
C ALA A 78 5.10 -31.41 -2.94
N PHE A 79 6.39 -31.52 -2.62
CA PHE A 79 7.50 -31.63 -3.55
C PHE A 79 8.12 -33.01 -3.36
N GLY A 80 8.22 -33.78 -4.45
CA GLY A 80 8.64 -35.19 -4.42
C GLY A 80 9.96 -35.36 -3.68
N ILE A 81 9.98 -36.28 -2.71
CA ILE A 81 11.19 -36.66 -1.99
C ILE A 81 12.18 -37.23 -3.02
N ALA A 82 13.47 -36.91 -2.89
CA ALA A 82 14.51 -37.54 -3.68
C ALA A 82 14.41 -39.08 -3.57
N PRO A 83 14.74 -39.85 -4.63
CA PRO A 83 14.85 -41.31 -4.58
C PRO A 83 15.62 -41.78 -3.34
N GLN A 84 15.26 -42.94 -2.81
CA GLN A 84 15.76 -43.41 -1.51
C GLN A 84 17.30 -43.59 -1.49
N GLU A 85 17.94 -43.69 -2.67
CA GLU A 85 19.40 -43.72 -2.81
C GLU A 85 20.08 -42.35 -2.57
N LEU A 86 19.33 -41.24 -2.65
CA LEU A 86 19.81 -39.86 -2.49
C LEU A 86 19.43 -39.23 -1.14
N GLN A 87 18.70 -39.97 -0.30
CA GLN A 87 18.33 -39.51 1.04
C GLN A 87 19.49 -39.77 2.02
N PRO A 88 19.77 -38.86 2.97
CA PRO A 88 20.82 -39.08 3.95
C PRO A 88 20.47 -40.27 4.89
N PRO A 89 21.47 -40.92 5.50
CA PRO A 89 21.28 -42.07 6.38
C PRO A 89 20.27 -41.80 7.51
N GLN A 90 19.50 -42.84 7.90
CA GLN A 90 18.55 -42.77 9.02
C GLN A 90 19.21 -42.17 10.28
N GLY A 91 18.64 -41.09 10.80
CA GLY A 91 19.14 -40.38 11.97
C GLY A 91 19.97 -39.12 11.67
N GLN A 92 20.35 -38.85 10.42
CA GLN A 92 20.86 -37.54 10.01
C GLN A 92 19.70 -36.63 9.56
N GLY A 93 19.66 -35.41 10.11
CA GLY A 93 18.66 -34.43 9.73
C GLY A 93 18.84 -33.99 8.28
N VAL A 94 17.76 -34.02 7.49
CA VAL A 94 17.75 -33.45 6.13
C VAL A 94 17.51 -31.96 6.26
N ALA A 95 18.42 -31.15 5.73
CA ALA A 95 18.15 -29.73 5.55
C ALA A 95 17.02 -29.60 4.51
N TYR A 96 15.83 -29.15 4.94
CA TYR A 96 14.76 -28.85 3.99
C TYR A 96 14.90 -27.41 3.54
N GLU A 97 15.23 -27.26 2.25
CA GLU A 97 15.28 -25.98 1.57
C GLU A 97 13.86 -25.58 1.14
N ARG A 98 13.55 -24.28 1.15
CA ARG A 98 12.30 -23.83 0.54
C ARG A 98 12.32 -24.10 -0.96
N PRO A 99 11.16 -24.37 -1.56
CA PRO A 99 11.03 -24.41 -3.01
C PRO A 99 11.64 -23.13 -3.59
N TRP A 100 12.66 -23.29 -4.43
CA TRP A 100 13.48 -22.18 -4.95
C TRP A 100 12.62 -21.02 -5.48
N PHE A 101 11.49 -21.35 -6.12
CA PHE A 101 10.53 -20.38 -6.65
C PHE A 101 9.82 -19.54 -5.56
N SER A 102 9.43 -20.14 -4.43
CA SER A 102 8.72 -19.40 -3.36
C SER A 102 9.62 -18.35 -2.70
N GLN A 103 10.91 -18.62 -2.60
CA GLN A 103 11.88 -17.64 -2.13
C GLN A 103 12.08 -16.50 -3.13
N LYS A 104 12.00 -16.74 -4.45
CA LYS A 104 12.09 -15.63 -5.41
C LYS A 104 10.85 -14.73 -5.34
N ILE A 105 9.66 -15.29 -5.10
CA ILE A 105 8.43 -14.49 -4.86
C ILE A 105 8.60 -13.55 -3.66
N PHE A 106 9.28 -13.98 -2.59
CA PHE A 106 9.51 -13.17 -1.39
C PHE A 106 10.13 -11.80 -1.70
N TYR A 107 11.12 -11.74 -2.60
CA TYR A 107 11.82 -10.51 -2.97
C TYR A 107 10.96 -9.49 -3.71
N PHE A 108 9.80 -9.91 -4.23
CA PHE A 108 8.80 -9.02 -4.79
C PHE A 108 7.66 -8.78 -3.80
N HIS A 109 7.12 -9.85 -3.20
CA HIS A 109 5.96 -9.80 -2.30
C HIS A 109 6.18 -8.90 -1.08
N VAL A 110 7.32 -9.03 -0.39
CA VAL A 110 7.55 -8.27 0.85
C VAL A 110 7.69 -6.77 0.58
N PRO A 111 8.48 -6.31 -0.41
CA PRO A 111 8.50 -4.90 -0.78
C PRO A 111 7.12 -4.34 -1.16
N VAL A 112 6.30 -5.09 -1.90
CA VAL A 112 4.93 -4.67 -2.24
C VAL A 112 4.07 -4.52 -0.98
N ALA A 113 4.16 -5.50 -0.06
CA ALA A 113 3.42 -5.48 1.20
C ALA A 113 3.82 -4.29 2.08
N GLU A 114 5.11 -4.01 2.24
CA GLU A 114 5.58 -2.89 3.05
C GLU A 114 5.28 -1.53 2.42
N ALA A 115 5.38 -1.42 1.08
CA ALA A 115 4.93 -0.22 0.36
C ALA A 115 3.43 0.05 0.60
N SER A 116 2.59 -0.99 0.59
CA SER A 116 1.16 -0.85 0.90
C SER A 116 0.91 -0.22 2.27
N PHE A 117 1.63 -0.68 3.31
CA PHE A 117 1.49 -0.16 4.67
C PHE A 117 1.97 1.29 4.79
N LEU A 118 3.08 1.65 4.15
CA LEU A 118 3.60 3.01 4.21
C LEU A 118 2.69 4.01 3.50
N VAL A 119 2.13 3.65 2.34
CA VAL A 119 1.16 4.51 1.65
C VAL A 119 -0.15 4.60 2.46
N LEU A 120 -0.57 3.52 3.11
CA LEU A 120 -1.73 3.54 4.01
C LEU A 120 -1.52 4.43 5.24
N ILE A 121 -0.30 4.49 5.77
CA ILE A 121 0.06 5.45 6.84
C ILE A 121 -0.09 6.90 6.34
N ILE A 122 0.35 7.19 5.10
CA ILE A 122 0.15 8.52 4.49
C ILE A 122 -1.35 8.85 4.42
N ALA A 123 -2.19 7.90 4.00
CA ALA A 123 -3.64 8.07 3.99
C ALA A 123 -4.19 8.40 5.39
N ALA A 124 -3.81 7.62 6.41
CA ALA A 124 -4.25 7.83 7.77
C ALA A 124 -3.82 9.18 8.35
N VAL A 125 -2.57 9.61 8.09
CA VAL A 125 -2.08 10.92 8.53
C VAL A 125 -2.92 12.04 7.94
N PHE A 126 -3.20 12.01 6.63
CA PHE A 126 -4.04 13.03 6.00
C PHE A 126 -5.51 12.94 6.43
N SER A 127 -6.03 11.74 6.70
CA SER A 127 -7.36 11.55 7.29
C SER A 127 -7.47 12.16 8.68
N VAL A 128 -6.48 11.96 9.55
CA VAL A 128 -6.44 12.59 10.88
C VAL A 128 -6.34 14.11 10.77
N ILE A 129 -5.47 14.62 9.89
CA ILE A 129 -5.35 16.07 9.65
C ILE A 129 -6.69 16.64 9.14
N PHE A 130 -7.38 15.93 8.24
CA PHE A 130 -8.69 16.33 7.76
C PHE A 130 -9.74 16.36 8.88
N LEU A 131 -9.79 15.34 9.75
CA LEU A 131 -10.72 15.31 10.88
C LEU A 131 -10.51 16.49 11.86
N ILE A 132 -9.27 16.96 12.01
CA ILE A 132 -8.92 18.11 12.86
C ILE A 132 -9.21 19.44 12.16
N LYS A 133 -8.80 19.59 10.89
CA LYS A 133 -8.77 20.89 10.19
C LYS A 133 -9.92 21.13 9.22
N ARG A 134 -10.67 20.08 8.86
CA ARG A 134 -11.81 20.12 7.92
C ARG A 134 -11.48 20.75 6.55
N ARG A 135 -10.24 20.59 6.08
CA ARG A 135 -9.80 21.13 4.79
C ARG A 135 -9.96 20.09 3.69
N ALA A 136 -10.77 20.38 2.66
CA ALA A 136 -10.99 19.49 1.51
C ALA A 136 -9.68 18.98 0.89
N ALA A 137 -8.63 19.82 0.82
CA ALA A 137 -7.32 19.44 0.30
C ALA A 137 -6.64 18.29 1.07
N ASP A 138 -6.90 18.13 2.37
CA ASP A 138 -6.33 17.03 3.16
C ASP A 138 -7.14 15.73 2.94
N ASP A 139 -8.45 15.82 2.76
CA ASP A 139 -9.28 14.69 2.35
C ASP A 139 -8.91 14.18 0.94
N THR A 140 -8.66 15.07 -0.02
CA THR A 140 -8.18 14.70 -1.36
C THR A 140 -6.84 13.93 -1.28
N LYS A 141 -5.89 14.38 -0.46
CA LYS A 141 -4.61 13.68 -0.27
C LYS A 141 -4.81 12.30 0.35
N ALA A 142 -5.73 12.17 1.30
CA ALA A 142 -6.06 10.89 1.92
C ALA A 142 -6.68 9.93 0.89
N ARG A 143 -7.64 10.39 0.08
CA ARG A 143 -8.25 9.61 -1.00
C ARG A 143 -7.21 9.07 -1.98
N VAL A 144 -6.35 9.95 -2.48
CA VAL A 144 -5.31 9.55 -3.46
C VAL A 144 -4.31 8.56 -2.85
N ALA A 145 -3.98 8.72 -1.57
CA ALA A 145 -3.17 7.74 -0.85
C ALA A 145 -3.91 6.40 -0.70
N MET A 146 -5.20 6.38 -0.36
CA MET A 146 -6.01 5.16 -0.30
C MET A 146 -6.07 4.43 -1.65
N GLU A 147 -6.21 5.17 -2.76
CA GLU A 147 -6.25 4.59 -4.11
C GLU A 147 -4.92 3.92 -4.43
N THR A 148 -3.83 4.62 -4.14
CA THR A 148 -2.48 4.10 -4.33
C THR A 148 -2.26 2.86 -3.46
N ALA A 149 -2.58 2.93 -2.17
CA ALA A 149 -2.42 1.81 -1.24
C ALA A 149 -3.25 0.59 -1.66
N LEU A 150 -4.47 0.78 -2.16
CA LEU A 150 -5.34 -0.33 -2.58
C LEU A 150 -4.70 -1.15 -3.72
N ILE A 151 -4.03 -0.49 -4.66
CA ILE A 151 -3.28 -1.16 -5.74
C ILE A 151 -2.22 -2.09 -5.13
N PHE A 152 -1.42 -1.60 -4.18
CA PHE A 152 -0.40 -2.40 -3.51
C PHE A 152 -0.98 -3.51 -2.64
N VAL A 153 -2.12 -3.28 -1.98
CA VAL A 153 -2.81 -4.31 -1.20
C VAL A 153 -3.31 -5.44 -2.09
N ILE A 154 -3.92 -5.13 -3.24
CA ILE A 154 -4.37 -6.13 -4.21
C ILE A 154 -3.17 -6.91 -4.76
N LEU A 155 -2.09 -6.22 -5.14
CA LEU A 155 -0.86 -6.87 -5.59
C LEU A 155 -0.25 -7.78 -4.51
N THR A 156 -0.28 -7.36 -3.25
CA THR A 156 0.18 -8.16 -2.12
C THR A 156 -0.68 -9.41 -1.94
N MET A 157 -2.00 -9.32 -2.13
CA MET A 157 -2.89 -10.48 -2.06
C MET A 157 -2.63 -11.48 -3.19
N ILE A 158 -2.50 -11.00 -4.43
CA ILE A 158 -2.19 -11.87 -5.58
C ILE A 158 -0.85 -12.58 -5.36
N THR A 159 0.19 -11.81 -5.02
CA THR A 159 1.53 -12.38 -4.81
C THR A 159 1.60 -13.26 -3.56
N GLY A 160 0.80 -12.96 -2.54
CA GLY A 160 0.67 -13.78 -1.33
C GLY A 160 0.05 -15.14 -1.63
N VAL A 161 -1.04 -15.18 -2.40
CA VAL A 161 -1.69 -16.44 -2.85
C VAL A 161 -0.76 -17.28 -3.72
N LEU A 162 0.05 -16.64 -4.58
CA LEU A 162 1.09 -17.35 -5.33
C LEU A 162 2.17 -17.93 -4.41
N TRP A 163 2.58 -17.16 -3.39
CA TRP A 163 3.56 -17.59 -2.40
C TRP A 163 3.04 -18.76 -1.53
N THR A 164 1.77 -18.73 -1.10
CA THR A 164 1.15 -19.80 -0.31
C THR A 164 1.05 -21.09 -1.13
N ARG A 165 0.65 -20.99 -2.42
CA ARG A 165 0.63 -22.15 -3.31
C ARG A 165 2.03 -22.75 -3.47
N ALA A 166 3.05 -21.90 -3.65
CA ALA A 166 4.43 -22.33 -3.82
C ALA A 166 5.07 -22.85 -2.51
N SER A 167 4.65 -22.38 -1.34
CA SER A 167 5.28 -22.71 -0.05
C SER A 167 4.56 -23.79 0.74
N TRP A 168 3.23 -23.76 0.72
CA TRP A 168 2.35 -24.60 1.54
C TRP A 168 1.52 -25.57 0.70
N GLY A 169 1.55 -25.45 -0.64
CA GLY A 169 0.76 -26.29 -1.53
C GLY A 169 -0.73 -25.92 -1.60
N VAL A 170 -1.18 -24.89 -0.89
CA VAL A 170 -2.58 -24.45 -0.85
C VAL A 170 -2.73 -23.02 -1.39
N TRP A 171 -3.84 -22.73 -2.07
CA TRP A 171 -4.13 -21.38 -2.57
C TRP A 171 -4.53 -20.42 -1.45
N TRP A 172 -5.20 -20.91 -0.43
CA TRP A 172 -5.66 -20.13 0.71
C TRP A 172 -5.66 -20.97 1.98
N GLU A 173 -5.33 -20.33 3.09
CA GLU A 173 -5.42 -20.86 4.45
C GLU A 173 -5.92 -19.71 5.35
N TRP A 174 -6.73 -20.01 6.36
CA TRP A 174 -7.24 -18.99 7.29
C TRP A 174 -6.19 -18.65 8.37
N GLU A 175 -4.96 -18.45 7.91
CA GLU A 175 -3.84 -18.06 8.74
C GLU A 175 -4.03 -16.61 9.22
N PRO A 176 -3.64 -16.28 10.46
CA PRO A 176 -3.89 -14.96 11.04
C PRO A 176 -3.40 -13.75 10.23
N ARG A 177 -2.20 -13.80 9.62
CA ARG A 177 -1.72 -12.70 8.77
C ARG A 177 -2.52 -12.60 7.49
N LEU A 178 -2.76 -13.72 6.80
CA LEU A 178 -3.56 -13.75 5.58
C LEU A 178 -4.95 -13.16 5.82
N THR A 179 -5.60 -13.60 6.91
CA THR A 179 -6.93 -13.16 7.29
C THR A 179 -6.98 -11.68 7.66
N THR A 180 -6.06 -11.20 8.50
CA THR A 180 -5.99 -9.78 8.88
C THR A 180 -5.69 -8.88 7.68
N TYR A 181 -4.83 -9.32 6.76
CA TYR A 181 -4.53 -8.56 5.55
C TYR A 181 -5.73 -8.54 4.58
N PHE A 182 -6.46 -9.65 4.46
CA PHE A 182 -7.72 -9.69 3.70
C PHE A 182 -8.79 -8.78 4.29
N ILE A 183 -8.96 -8.76 5.62
CA ILE A 183 -9.85 -7.82 6.31
C ILE A 183 -9.44 -6.37 5.99
N MET A 184 -8.14 -6.06 6.01
CA MET A 184 -7.64 -4.72 5.62
C MET A 184 -8.11 -4.35 4.22
N MET A 185 -7.98 -5.25 3.25
CA MET A 185 -8.41 -5.03 1.88
C MET A 185 -9.92 -4.76 1.79
N LEU A 186 -10.73 -5.54 2.51
CA LEU A 186 -12.18 -5.32 2.55
C LEU A 186 -12.54 -3.98 3.17
N MET A 187 -11.85 -3.55 4.23
CA MET A 187 -12.04 -2.22 4.83
C MET A 187 -11.68 -1.10 3.84
N MET A 188 -10.64 -1.28 3.04
CA MET A 188 -10.26 -0.32 2.00
C MET A 188 -11.27 -0.29 0.84
N ILE A 189 -11.84 -1.42 0.46
CA ILE A 189 -12.93 -1.45 -0.54
C ILE A 189 -14.17 -0.75 0.02
N ALA A 190 -14.53 -1.04 1.28
CA ALA A 190 -15.65 -0.40 1.97
C ALA A 190 -15.48 1.13 2.06
N TYR A 191 -14.24 1.62 2.27
CA TYR A 191 -13.93 3.04 2.19
C TYR A 191 -14.39 3.67 0.86
N PHE A 192 -14.10 3.04 -0.28
CA PHE A 192 -14.47 3.57 -1.60
C PHE A 192 -15.97 3.46 -1.87
N VAL A 193 -16.59 2.34 -1.48
CA VAL A 193 -18.05 2.15 -1.60
C VAL A 193 -18.78 3.23 -0.82
N LEU A 194 -18.41 3.44 0.44
CA LEU A 194 -19.00 4.46 1.31
C LEU A 194 -18.79 5.88 0.76
N ARG A 195 -17.61 6.15 0.23
CA ARG A 195 -17.29 7.45 -0.33
C ARG A 195 -18.14 7.76 -1.59
N ASN A 196 -18.48 6.74 -2.36
CA ASN A 196 -19.32 6.90 -3.55
C ASN A 196 -20.83 6.95 -3.22
N SER A 197 -21.24 6.53 -2.02
CA SER A 197 -22.65 6.50 -1.61
C SER A 197 -23.12 7.77 -0.89
N ILE A 198 -22.24 8.74 -0.64
CA ILE A 198 -22.55 9.96 0.12
C ILE A 198 -22.36 11.18 -0.76
N GLU A 199 -23.42 11.97 -0.92
CA GLU A 199 -23.42 13.18 -1.74
C GLU A 199 -22.80 14.39 -1.02
N GLU A 200 -23.07 14.54 0.27
CA GLU A 200 -22.60 15.69 1.05
C GLU A 200 -21.09 15.57 1.34
N ASP A 201 -20.33 16.54 0.85
CA ASP A 201 -18.86 16.49 0.76
C ASP A 201 -18.17 16.37 2.12
N GLU A 202 -18.62 17.10 3.14
CA GLU A 202 -18.00 17.09 4.46
C GLU A 202 -18.25 15.75 5.15
N ARG A 203 -19.52 15.29 5.24
CA ARG A 203 -19.87 13.98 5.81
C ARG A 203 -19.18 12.83 5.08
N ARG A 204 -19.10 12.90 3.75
CA ARG A 204 -18.34 11.94 2.94
C ARG A 204 -16.88 11.88 3.39
N GLY A 205 -16.22 13.03 3.51
CA GLY A 205 -14.84 13.13 3.98
C GLY A 205 -14.68 12.60 5.40
N VAL A 206 -15.63 12.89 6.31
CA VAL A 206 -15.56 12.43 7.72
C VAL A 206 -15.60 10.92 7.79
N TYR A 207 -16.58 10.30 7.15
CA TYR A 207 -16.76 8.86 7.23
C TYR A 207 -15.63 8.12 6.51
N ALA A 208 -15.20 8.62 5.35
CA ALA A 208 -14.04 8.10 4.66
C ALA A 208 -12.79 8.16 5.55
N ALA A 209 -12.50 9.31 6.18
CA ALA A 209 -11.34 9.47 7.04
C ALA A 209 -11.32 8.49 8.22
N VAL A 210 -12.48 8.21 8.84
CA VAL A 210 -12.59 7.20 9.90
C VAL A 210 -12.23 5.81 9.38
N PHE A 211 -12.77 5.41 8.22
CA PHE A 211 -12.45 4.11 7.61
C PHE A 211 -10.97 3.97 7.25
N ALA A 212 -10.34 5.02 6.72
CA ALA A 212 -8.91 5.02 6.41
C ALA A 212 -8.06 4.82 7.68
N VAL A 213 -8.41 5.47 8.78
CA VAL A 213 -7.73 5.29 10.08
C VAL A 213 -7.92 3.88 10.61
N LEU A 214 -9.14 3.33 10.56
CA LEU A 214 -9.41 1.95 10.98
C LEU A 214 -8.61 0.93 10.15
N ALA A 215 -8.54 1.10 8.84
CA ALA A 215 -7.72 0.25 7.97
C ALA A 215 -6.24 0.35 8.33
N ALA A 216 -5.74 1.56 8.61
CA ALA A 216 -4.35 1.77 9.02
C ALA A 216 -4.02 1.20 10.40
N VAL A 217 -4.97 1.13 11.33
CA VAL A 217 -4.81 0.44 12.62
C VAL A 217 -4.72 -1.08 12.42
N ASN A 218 -5.36 -1.63 11.40
CA ASN A 218 -5.25 -3.05 11.09
C ASN A 218 -3.87 -3.45 10.53
N ALA A 219 -3.14 -2.54 9.88
CA ALA A 219 -1.78 -2.81 9.38
C ALA A 219 -0.79 -3.27 10.47
N PRO A 220 -0.60 -2.57 11.62
CA PRO A 220 0.26 -3.06 12.69
C PRO A 220 -0.28 -4.33 13.35
N ILE A 221 -1.60 -4.53 13.42
CA ILE A 221 -2.19 -5.79 13.89
C ILE A 221 -1.73 -6.94 12.99
N SER A 222 -1.89 -6.80 11.68
CA SER A 222 -1.45 -7.80 10.69
C SER A 222 0.06 -8.05 10.75
N PHE A 223 0.87 -7.02 11.02
CA PHE A 223 2.30 -7.19 11.19
C PHE A 223 2.67 -7.95 12.48
N LEU A 224 2.02 -7.64 13.60
CA LEU A 224 2.35 -8.19 14.91
C LEU A 224 1.73 -9.56 15.16
N ILE A 225 0.62 -9.91 14.51
CA ILE A 225 -0.15 -11.13 14.80
C ILE A 225 0.73 -12.40 14.72
N THR A 226 1.64 -12.47 13.74
CA THR A 226 2.55 -13.62 13.56
C THR A 226 3.64 -13.75 14.62
N ARG A 227 3.75 -12.77 15.52
CA ARG A 227 4.71 -12.77 16.65
C ARG A 227 4.01 -13.04 17.98
N ILE A 228 2.69 -12.89 18.03
CA ILE A 228 1.89 -12.97 19.25
C ILE A 228 1.18 -14.32 19.33
N ILE A 229 0.71 -14.86 18.21
CA ILE A 229 0.02 -16.15 18.16
C ILE A 229 0.75 -17.15 17.24
N PRO A 230 0.55 -18.47 17.44
CA PRO A 230 1.10 -19.49 16.55
C PRO A 230 0.72 -19.20 15.10
N SER A 231 1.73 -19.20 14.23
CA SER A 231 1.59 -18.83 12.83
C SER A 231 2.61 -19.59 11.99
N ASN A 232 2.14 -20.10 10.86
CA ASN A 232 3.00 -20.70 9.82
C ASN A 232 3.68 -19.63 8.96
N HIS A 233 3.33 -18.36 9.15
CA HIS A 233 3.88 -17.27 8.37
C HIS A 233 5.33 -16.97 8.79
N PRO A 234 6.28 -16.90 7.84
CA PRO A 234 7.68 -16.69 8.17
C PRO A 234 7.93 -15.34 8.84
N VAL A 235 8.85 -15.31 9.81
CA VAL A 235 9.30 -14.08 10.48
C VAL A 235 10.78 -13.85 10.15
N VAL A 236 11.04 -12.94 9.21
CA VAL A 236 12.37 -12.65 8.64
C VAL A 236 13.43 -12.33 9.70
N PHE A 237 13.05 -11.62 10.77
CA PHE A 237 14.00 -11.17 11.80
C PHE A 237 14.37 -12.20 12.87
N LYS A 238 13.72 -13.37 12.91
CA LYS A 238 14.10 -14.43 13.87
C LYS A 238 15.28 -15.27 13.38
N SER A 239 15.50 -15.38 12.07
CA SER A 239 16.52 -16.26 11.47
C SER A 239 17.74 -15.53 10.92
N GLY A 240 17.72 -14.19 10.86
CA GLY A 240 18.72 -13.40 10.13
C GLY A 240 18.60 -13.59 8.61
N MET A 241 19.07 -12.61 7.84
CA MET A 241 19.16 -12.69 6.38
C MET A 241 20.65 -12.74 6.00
N ALA A 242 21.05 -13.73 5.20
CA ALA A 242 22.41 -13.80 4.67
C ALA A 242 22.77 -12.50 3.92
N SER A 243 24.04 -12.10 3.94
CA SER A 243 24.51 -10.87 3.29
C SER A 243 24.23 -10.86 1.78
N SER A 244 24.32 -12.02 1.13
CA SER A 244 23.96 -12.25 -0.29
C SER A 244 22.49 -11.96 -0.60
N ASN A 245 21.61 -12.12 0.39
CA ASN A 245 20.17 -11.92 0.32
C ASN A 245 19.75 -10.48 0.69
N LEU A 246 20.55 -9.80 1.51
CA LEU A 246 20.22 -8.47 2.05
C LEU A 246 20.28 -7.36 1.01
N LEU A 247 21.33 -7.34 0.19
CA LEU A 247 21.51 -6.30 -0.83
C LEU A 247 20.38 -6.26 -1.87
N PRO A 248 19.99 -7.37 -2.52
CA PRO A 248 18.85 -7.35 -3.45
C PRO A 248 17.55 -6.99 -2.74
N PHE A 249 17.36 -7.41 -1.48
CA PHE A 249 16.18 -7.02 -0.71
C PHE A 249 16.11 -5.50 -0.50
N ILE A 250 17.19 -4.85 -0.07
CA ILE A 250 17.21 -3.39 0.16
C ILE A 250 16.99 -2.62 -1.15
N ILE A 251 17.63 -3.04 -2.25
CA ILE A 251 17.43 -2.39 -3.56
C ILE A 251 15.98 -2.53 -4.01
N GLY A 252 15.39 -3.72 -3.85
CA GLY A 252 14.00 -4.00 -4.20
C GLY A 252 13.04 -3.20 -3.34
N GLN A 253 13.33 -3.09 -2.04
CA GLN A 253 12.59 -2.28 -1.09
C GLN A 253 12.59 -0.80 -1.50
N LEU A 254 13.77 -0.20 -1.68
CA LEU A 254 13.89 1.20 -2.09
C LEU A 254 13.22 1.47 -3.44
N GLY A 255 13.36 0.54 -4.38
CA GLY A 255 12.68 0.61 -5.66
C GLY A 255 11.16 0.61 -5.51
N MET A 256 10.60 -0.28 -4.68
CA MET A 256 9.16 -0.39 -4.48
C MET A 256 8.59 0.82 -3.74
N LEU A 257 9.33 1.37 -2.78
CA LEU A 257 8.95 2.61 -2.09
C LEU A 257 8.99 3.83 -3.03
N ALA A 258 10.02 3.92 -3.87
CA ALA A 258 10.09 4.96 -4.90
C ALA A 258 8.93 4.84 -5.89
N LEU A 259 8.58 3.62 -6.29
CA LEU A 259 7.44 3.34 -7.17
C LEU A 259 6.12 3.76 -6.52
N GLY A 260 5.86 3.34 -5.28
CA GLY A 260 4.65 3.70 -4.54
C GLY A 260 4.50 5.20 -4.32
N TYR A 261 5.59 5.88 -3.94
CA TYR A 261 5.59 7.33 -3.81
C TYR A 261 5.44 8.03 -5.17
N GLY A 262 6.09 7.53 -6.22
CA GLY A 262 5.96 8.04 -7.58
C GLY A 262 4.52 7.97 -8.09
N ILE A 263 3.83 6.84 -7.89
CA ILE A 263 2.41 6.67 -8.25
C ILE A 263 1.54 7.65 -7.47
N TYR A 264 1.76 7.79 -6.16
CA TYR A 264 1.04 8.76 -5.33
C TYR A 264 1.20 10.20 -5.85
N VAL A 265 2.44 10.62 -6.18
CA VAL A 265 2.70 11.96 -6.71
C VAL A 265 2.10 12.14 -8.12
N ALA A 266 2.11 11.10 -8.96
CA ALA A 266 1.48 11.13 -10.27
C ALA A 266 -0.04 11.35 -10.16
N ARG A 267 -0.71 10.56 -9.31
CA ARG A 267 -2.15 10.69 -9.04
C ARG A 267 -2.51 12.04 -8.43
N MET A 268 -1.71 12.55 -7.49
CA MET A 268 -1.89 13.89 -6.95
C MET A 268 -1.71 14.99 -8.01
N SER A 269 -0.83 14.77 -8.99
CA SER A 269 -0.61 15.71 -10.08
C SER A 269 -1.78 15.73 -11.05
N GLU A 270 -2.36 14.57 -11.34
CA GLU A 270 -3.58 14.42 -12.15
C GLU A 270 -4.78 15.12 -11.50
N GLU A 271 -5.02 14.89 -10.21
CA GLU A 271 -6.14 15.51 -9.50
C GLU A 271 -6.09 17.03 -9.58
N ARG A 272 -4.91 17.60 -9.34
CA ARG A 272 -4.68 19.05 -9.43
C ARG A 272 -4.82 19.58 -10.87
N LEU A 273 -4.51 18.78 -11.88
CA LEU A 273 -4.73 19.15 -13.28
C LEU A 273 -6.21 19.17 -13.59
N ARG A 274 -6.98 18.19 -13.08
CA ARG A 274 -8.43 18.12 -13.23
C ARG A 274 -9.13 19.33 -12.61
N GLU A 275 -8.77 19.70 -11.38
CA GLU A 275 -9.27 20.92 -10.72
C GLU A 275 -9.02 22.18 -11.56
N ARG A 276 -7.82 22.31 -12.16
CA ARG A 276 -7.48 23.46 -13.00
C ARG A 276 -8.26 23.51 -14.30
N VAL A 277 -8.50 22.36 -14.93
CA VAL A 277 -9.31 22.28 -16.15
C VAL A 277 -10.74 22.71 -15.84
N GLU A 278 -11.29 22.29 -14.71
CA GLU A 278 -12.65 22.68 -14.32
C GLU A 278 -12.76 24.18 -14.07
N LEU A 279 -11.85 24.75 -13.28
CA LEU A 279 -11.79 26.20 -13.05
C LEU A 279 -11.60 27.00 -14.36
N ALA A 280 -10.82 26.47 -15.31
CA ALA A 280 -10.64 27.11 -16.61
C ALA A 280 -11.89 27.05 -17.49
N LYS A 281 -12.68 25.97 -17.40
CA LYS A 281 -13.98 25.88 -18.10
C LYS A 281 -14.98 26.85 -17.51
N GLU A 282 -15.11 26.89 -16.19
CA GLU A 282 -16.00 27.82 -15.48
C GLU A 282 -15.68 29.28 -15.85
N ALA A 283 -14.40 29.63 -15.95
CA ALA A 283 -13.96 30.96 -16.36
C ALA A 283 -14.18 31.30 -17.85
N LEU A 284 -14.42 30.31 -18.70
CA LEU A 284 -14.77 30.49 -20.11
C LEU A 284 -16.29 30.50 -20.33
N GLU A 285 -17.05 29.83 -19.47
CA GLU A 285 -18.50 29.72 -19.51
C GLU A 285 -19.22 30.85 -18.74
N GLY A 286 -18.53 31.51 -17.80
CA GLY A 286 -19.01 32.68 -17.04
C GLY A 286 -18.61 34.02 -17.64
#